data_AF-A0A0D2U0D0-F1
#
_entry.id   AF-A0A0D2U0D0-F1
#
_cell.length_a   1.000
_cell.length_b   1.000
_cell.length_c   1.000
_cell.angle_alpha   90.00
_cell.angle_beta   90.00
_cell.angle_gamma   90.00
#
_symmetry.space_group_name_H-M   'P 1'
#
loop_
_entity.id
_entity.type
_entity.pdbx_description
1 polymer ?
#
loop_
_entity_poly.entity_id
_entity_poly.type
_entity_poly.pdbx_seq_one_letter_code
_entity_poly.pdbx_strand_id
1 'polypeptide(L)'
;MPIFGKNEGAAAPAAAAKPGQRVEFSFSTQLAHGSATKKISNFSNVKEMYQAISTAFSVPFGDIVFCTLNTPKIDMNRLLGGQIVFDDFIFAHLRGETKVAEVEKTSSTLGLSITDNGAGSAFIKRIYPDSILAKIPQVSVGDLIEEINGVSMLNKRHSDVANTLKEVPVGSKFVLKLAAVKRQGGDEKHATPAAAAAAAAAAPAVKPPAEEKPAAPSTQNFSDANNSAAIATKVEDLLESFMGIRDGDLASEMISLADGLENKEQFIDLVQENLGAFEFPDEFSLDVWDVIHGGEAALFT
;
A
#
# COMPACT_ATOMS: atom_id res chain seq x y z
N MET A 1 83.49 -4.93 17.72
CA MET A 1 83.41 -5.64 16.42
C MET A 1 82.03 -6.29 16.32
N PRO A 2 81.44 -6.37 15.12
CA PRO A 2 80.04 -6.01 14.75
C PRO A 2 79.06 -7.20 14.97
N ILE A 3 77.74 -7.26 14.63
CA ILE A 3 76.96 -6.87 13.44
C ILE A 3 75.44 -6.87 13.79
N PHE A 4 74.67 -6.07 13.05
CA PHE A 4 73.21 -5.96 12.88
C PHE A 4 72.38 -7.27 12.82
N GLY A 5 71.09 -7.16 13.18
CA GLY A 5 70.04 -8.07 12.72
C GLY A 5 68.64 -7.74 13.25
N LYS A 6 67.88 -6.91 12.51
CA LYS A 6 66.43 -6.73 12.65
C LYS A 6 65.71 -8.08 12.46
N ASN A 7 64.66 -8.36 13.23
CA ASN A 7 63.47 -9.01 12.68
C ASN A 7 62.21 -8.70 13.51
N GLU A 8 61.27 -8.01 12.85
CA GLU A 8 59.88 -7.88 13.24
C GLU A 8 59.19 -9.24 13.09
N GLY A 9 58.34 -9.62 14.06
CA GLY A 9 57.76 -10.96 14.11
C GLY A 9 56.40 -10.99 14.81
N ALA A 10 55.39 -10.62 14.03
CA ALA A 10 54.00 -11.11 14.05
C ALA A 10 53.18 -11.00 15.35
N ALA A 11 52.26 -10.03 15.33
CA ALA A 11 51.01 -10.08 16.08
C ALA A 11 50.24 -11.37 15.75
N ALA A 12 49.67 -11.99 16.78
CA ALA A 12 48.81 -13.15 16.67
C ALA A 12 47.65 -12.88 15.69
N PRO A 13 47.29 -13.84 14.82
CA PRO A 13 46.19 -13.64 13.89
C PRO A 13 44.88 -13.48 14.65
N ALA A 14 44.18 -12.39 14.36
CA ALA A 14 42.80 -12.17 14.74
C ALA A 14 41.97 -13.38 14.28
N ALA A 15 41.12 -13.88 15.19
CA ALA A 15 40.24 -15.00 14.94
C ALA A 15 39.39 -14.74 13.68
N ALA A 16 39.52 -15.62 12.68
CA ALA A 16 38.73 -15.58 11.46
C ALA A 16 37.23 -15.76 11.80
N ALA A 17 36.41 -14.83 11.33
CA ALA A 17 34.95 -14.97 11.34
C ALA A 17 34.54 -16.22 10.56
N LYS A 18 33.64 -17.04 11.13
CA LYS A 18 33.15 -18.28 10.50
C LYS A 18 32.38 -17.95 9.21
N PRO A 19 32.75 -18.53 8.06
CA PRO A 19 31.98 -18.36 6.83
C PRO A 19 30.69 -19.20 6.90
N GLY A 20 29.53 -18.57 6.66
CA GLY A 20 28.25 -19.27 6.50
C GLY A 20 27.11 -18.88 7.43
N GLN A 21 27.15 -17.72 8.09
CA GLN A 21 25.96 -17.21 8.78
C GLN A 21 24.97 -16.68 7.72
N ARG A 22 24.07 -17.56 7.26
CA ARG A 22 22.96 -17.18 6.38
C ARG A 22 22.15 -16.13 7.15
N VAL A 23 22.11 -14.90 6.64
CA VAL A 23 21.30 -13.82 7.23
C VAL A 23 19.85 -14.23 7.06
N GLU A 24 19.22 -14.68 8.14
CA GLU A 24 17.80 -14.98 8.15
C GLU A 24 17.02 -13.66 8.26
N PHE A 25 16.30 -13.30 7.21
CA PHE A 25 15.42 -12.13 7.23
C PHE A 25 14.20 -12.46 8.09
N SER A 26 14.14 -11.88 9.28
CA SER A 26 13.03 -12.01 10.21
C SER A 26 12.36 -10.67 10.43
N PHE A 27 11.03 -10.64 10.37
CA PHE A 27 10.23 -9.45 10.62
C PHE A 27 9.43 -9.61 11.91
N SER A 28 9.34 -8.52 12.67
CA SER A 28 8.47 -8.48 13.85
C SER A 28 7.03 -8.26 13.41
N THR A 29 6.10 -8.98 14.01
CA THR A 29 4.67 -8.89 13.65
C THR A 29 3.74 -8.96 14.85
N GLN A 30 2.59 -8.29 14.73
CA GLN A 30 1.46 -8.35 15.66
C GLN A 30 0.14 -8.39 14.88
N LEU A 31 -0.91 -8.88 15.52
CA LEU A 31 -2.28 -8.63 15.06
C LEU A 31 -2.65 -7.19 15.43
N ALA A 32 -3.20 -6.44 14.48
CA ALA A 32 -3.49 -5.02 14.64
C ALA A 32 -4.49 -4.71 15.76
N HIS A 33 -5.38 -5.65 16.08
CA HIS A 33 -6.34 -5.52 17.20
C HIS A 33 -5.73 -5.83 18.58
N GLY A 34 -4.46 -6.24 18.63
CA GLY A 34 -3.73 -6.56 19.85
C GLY A 34 -3.34 -8.03 19.93
N SER A 35 -2.03 -8.29 19.99
CA SER A 35 -1.46 -9.60 20.30
C SER A 35 -0.06 -9.44 20.90
N ALA A 36 0.51 -10.52 21.41
CA ALA A 36 1.95 -10.58 21.63
C ALA A 36 2.70 -10.42 20.30
N THR A 37 3.92 -9.86 20.34
CA THR A 37 4.81 -9.80 19.18
C THR A 37 5.33 -11.19 18.84
N LYS A 38 5.29 -11.55 17.55
CA LYS A 38 5.92 -12.76 17.02
C LYS A 38 6.91 -12.38 15.92
N LYS A 39 7.79 -13.31 15.57
CA LYS A 39 8.68 -13.18 14.43
C LYS A 39 8.24 -14.12 13.32
N ILE A 40 8.28 -13.63 12.09
CA ILE A 40 8.05 -14.42 10.87
C ILE A 40 9.28 -14.28 9.97
N SER A 41 9.62 -15.35 9.25
CA SER A 41 10.75 -15.43 8.34
C SER A 41 10.46 -16.41 7.21
N ASN A 42 11.39 -16.56 6.27
CA ASN A 42 11.35 -17.59 5.22
C ASN A 42 10.15 -17.50 4.26
N PHE A 43 9.76 -16.29 3.85
CA PHE A 43 8.79 -16.06 2.79
C PHE A 43 9.44 -15.30 1.62
N SER A 44 9.02 -15.61 0.41
CA SER A 44 9.50 -15.00 -0.84
C SER A 44 8.46 -14.10 -1.51
N ASN A 45 7.22 -14.14 -1.04
CA ASN A 45 6.10 -13.38 -1.57
C ASN A 45 5.06 -13.09 -0.47
N VAL A 46 4.11 -12.18 -0.77
CA VAL A 46 3.08 -11.73 0.18
C VAL A 46 2.19 -12.89 0.66
N LYS A 47 1.89 -13.86 -0.21
CA LYS A 47 1.07 -15.02 0.14
C LYS A 47 1.77 -15.91 1.18
N GLU A 48 3.05 -16.21 0.98
CA GLU A 48 3.89 -16.93 1.95
C GLU A 48 4.05 -16.14 3.25
N MET A 49 4.14 -14.81 3.17
CA MET A 49 4.17 -13.96 4.36
C MET A 49 2.87 -14.10 5.16
N TYR A 50 1.71 -14.04 4.52
CA TYR A 50 0.42 -14.26 5.19
C TYR A 50 0.29 -15.69 5.73
N GLN A 51 0.84 -16.70 5.06
CA GLN A 51 0.90 -18.07 5.60
C GLN A 51 1.77 -18.15 6.86
N ALA A 52 2.90 -17.44 6.88
CA ALA A 52 3.76 -17.35 8.06
C ALA A 52 3.06 -16.65 9.23
N ILE A 53 2.31 -15.56 8.98
CA ILE A 53 1.49 -14.87 9.98
C ILE A 53 0.37 -15.78 10.48
N SER A 54 -0.36 -16.42 9.57
CA SER A 54 -1.44 -17.37 9.87
C SER A 54 -0.95 -18.49 10.79
N THR A 55 0.20 -19.09 10.46
CA THR A 55 0.84 -20.12 11.27
C THR A 55 1.28 -19.57 12.62
N ALA A 56 2.01 -18.45 12.62
CA ALA A 56 2.55 -17.85 13.83
C ALA A 56 1.46 -17.53 14.84
N PHE A 57 0.31 -16.99 14.41
CA PHE A 57 -0.80 -16.61 15.27
C PHE A 57 -1.92 -17.65 15.39
N SER A 58 -1.82 -18.77 14.66
CA SER A 58 -2.88 -19.80 14.60
C SER A 58 -4.25 -19.22 14.20
N VAL A 59 -4.24 -18.31 13.22
CA VAL A 59 -5.45 -17.68 12.67
C VAL A 59 -5.70 -18.18 11.25
N PRO A 60 -6.95 -18.27 10.78
CA PRO A 60 -7.24 -18.68 9.40
C PRO A 60 -6.54 -17.77 8.39
N PHE A 61 -5.94 -18.35 7.35
CA PHE A 61 -5.30 -17.59 6.27
C PHE A 61 -6.26 -16.59 5.62
N GLY A 62 -7.50 -17.02 5.36
CA GLY A 62 -8.54 -16.17 4.77
C GLY A 62 -9.07 -15.07 5.69
N ASP A 63 -8.73 -15.08 6.98
CA ASP A 63 -9.08 -13.99 7.89
C ASP A 63 -8.09 -12.83 7.82
N ILE A 64 -6.91 -12.99 7.20
CA ILE A 64 -5.94 -11.89 7.06
C ILE A 64 -6.38 -11.01 5.89
N VAL A 65 -6.96 -9.84 6.20
CA VAL A 65 -7.49 -8.92 5.18
C VAL A 65 -6.35 -8.15 4.53
N PHE A 66 -5.53 -7.45 5.32
CA PHE A 66 -4.35 -6.73 4.84
C PHE A 66 -3.32 -6.55 5.95
N CYS A 67 -2.15 -6.03 5.60
CA CYS A 67 -1.13 -5.63 6.56
C CYS A 67 -0.77 -4.15 6.40
N THR A 68 -0.49 -3.50 7.53
CA THR A 68 0.14 -2.18 7.58
C THR A 68 1.54 -2.28 8.18
N LEU A 69 2.43 -1.39 7.76
CA LEU A 69 3.80 -1.31 8.24
C LEU A 69 3.93 -0.23 9.32
N ASN A 70 4.54 -0.58 10.45
CA ASN A 70 4.89 0.31 11.55
C ASN A 70 3.70 1.01 12.25
N THR A 71 2.47 0.58 12.00
CA THR A 71 1.27 1.08 12.68
C THR A 71 0.19 0.01 12.79
N PRO A 72 -0.47 -0.16 13.96
CA PRO A 72 -1.65 -1.01 14.10
C PRO A 72 -2.93 -0.31 13.63
N LYS A 73 -2.86 0.99 13.29
CA LYS A 73 -4.03 1.73 12.81
C LYS A 73 -4.33 1.36 11.36
N ILE A 74 -5.59 1.52 10.98
CA ILE A 74 -6.01 1.45 9.58
C ILE A 74 -5.49 2.73 8.89
N ASP A 75 -4.26 2.67 8.39
CA ASP A 75 -3.60 3.74 7.66
C ASP A 75 -3.18 3.22 6.29
N MET A 76 -3.95 3.62 5.27
CA MET A 76 -3.75 3.14 3.90
C MET A 76 -2.48 3.71 3.25
N ASN A 77 -1.85 4.74 3.84
CA ASN A 77 -0.53 5.22 3.40
C ASN A 77 0.61 4.34 3.95
N ARG A 78 0.30 3.48 4.92
CA ARG A 78 1.22 2.49 5.48
C ARG A 78 0.82 1.07 5.07
N LEU A 79 -0.05 0.93 4.08
CA LEU A 79 -0.45 -0.36 3.54
C LEU A 79 0.78 -1.07 2.96
N LEU A 80 0.86 -2.38 3.17
CA LEU A 80 1.89 -3.20 2.55
C LEU A 80 1.74 -3.16 1.01
N GLY A 81 2.70 -2.54 0.32
CA GLY A 81 2.64 -2.27 -1.13
C GLY A 81 3.62 -3.05 -2.00
N GLY A 82 4.58 -3.78 -1.44
CA GLY A 82 5.52 -4.63 -2.20
C GLY A 82 6.95 -4.64 -1.67
N GLN A 83 7.44 -3.51 -1.17
CA GLN A 83 8.73 -3.44 -0.48
C GLN A 83 8.54 -3.44 1.03
N ILE A 84 9.30 -4.31 1.71
CA ILE A 84 9.44 -4.34 3.16
C ILE A 84 10.91 -4.08 3.44
N VAL A 85 11.19 -3.07 4.26
CA VAL A 85 12.56 -2.71 4.63
C VAL A 85 12.99 -3.52 5.85
N PHE A 86 14.30 -3.74 5.98
CA PHE A 86 14.88 -4.32 7.20
C PHE A 86 14.42 -3.49 8.41
N ASP A 87 13.94 -4.18 9.46
CA ASP A 87 13.31 -3.63 10.68
C ASP A 87 11.85 -3.13 10.59
N ASP A 88 11.17 -3.29 9.44
CA ASP A 88 9.72 -3.02 9.40
C ASP A 88 8.93 -3.92 10.36
N PHE A 89 7.99 -3.31 11.06
CA PHE A 89 7.05 -4.00 11.93
C PHE A 89 5.73 -4.22 11.21
N ILE A 90 5.32 -5.48 11.06
CA ILE A 90 4.14 -5.87 10.29
C ILE A 90 2.92 -6.02 11.20
N PHE A 91 1.88 -5.23 10.97
CA PHE A 91 0.61 -5.34 11.67
C PHE A 91 -0.45 -5.98 10.78
N ALA A 92 -0.92 -7.17 11.15
CA ALA A 92 -1.93 -7.92 10.40
C ALA A 92 -3.35 -7.55 10.84
N HIS A 93 -4.17 -7.07 9.91
CA HIS A 93 -5.56 -6.73 10.13
C HIS A 93 -6.43 -7.93 9.79
N LEU A 94 -7.14 -8.44 10.81
CA LEU A 94 -7.98 -9.62 10.65
C LEU A 94 -9.43 -9.25 10.39
N ARG A 95 -10.12 -10.11 9.65
CA ARG A 95 -11.55 -10.11 9.42
C ARG A 95 -12.28 -10.09 10.77
N GLY A 96 -13.22 -9.17 10.90
CA GLY A 96 -14.03 -8.93 12.07
C GLY A 96 -15.52 -9.14 11.78
N GLU A 97 -16.35 -8.23 12.30
CA GLU A 97 -17.80 -8.31 12.18
C GLU A 97 -18.29 -8.10 10.74
N THR A 98 -19.23 -8.95 10.31
CA THR A 98 -19.92 -8.80 9.03
C THR A 98 -20.95 -7.68 9.11
N LYS A 99 -21.02 -6.86 8.07
CA LYS A 99 -21.91 -5.72 7.90
C LYS A 99 -22.67 -5.87 6.59
N VAL A 100 -23.88 -5.34 6.55
CA VAL A 100 -24.69 -5.29 5.32
C VAL A 100 -25.09 -3.84 5.07
N ALA A 101 -24.87 -3.37 3.85
CA ALA A 101 -25.23 -2.03 3.41
C ALA A 101 -26.09 -2.11 2.15
N GLU A 102 -27.28 -1.51 2.19
CA GLU A 102 -28.10 -1.27 1.01
C GLU A 102 -27.72 0.09 0.41
N VAL A 103 -27.37 0.11 -0.87
CA VAL A 103 -26.86 1.28 -1.58
C VAL A 103 -27.79 1.59 -2.74
N GLU A 104 -28.25 2.84 -2.84
CA GLU A 104 -28.92 3.34 -4.03
C GLU A 104 -27.88 3.99 -4.95
N LYS A 105 -27.72 3.46 -6.17
CA LYS A 105 -26.74 3.96 -7.14
C LYS A 105 -27.33 5.15 -7.90
N THR A 106 -27.17 6.36 -7.36
CA THR A 106 -27.71 7.59 -7.98
C THR A 106 -26.81 8.20 -9.06
N SER A 107 -25.57 7.72 -9.20
CA SER A 107 -24.56 8.18 -10.17
C SER A 107 -23.74 7.00 -10.70
N SER A 108 -23.05 7.18 -11.82
CA SER A 108 -22.09 6.20 -12.35
C SER A 108 -20.93 5.97 -11.37
N THR A 109 -20.55 6.98 -10.60
CA THR A 109 -19.48 6.93 -9.59
C THR A 109 -20.06 6.71 -8.19
N LEU A 110 -19.53 5.71 -7.48
CA LEU A 110 -19.88 5.44 -6.07
C LEU A 110 -19.04 6.26 -5.08
N GLY A 111 -17.88 6.77 -5.55
CA GLY A 111 -16.89 7.53 -4.78
C GLY A 111 -16.17 6.69 -3.73
N LEU A 112 -15.52 5.63 -4.19
CA LEU A 112 -14.60 4.81 -3.40
C LEU A 112 -13.40 4.40 -4.29
N SER A 113 -12.31 3.95 -3.66
CA SER A 113 -11.28 3.15 -4.34
C SER A 113 -11.12 1.79 -3.67
N ILE A 114 -10.87 0.76 -4.49
CA ILE A 114 -10.68 -0.62 -4.06
C ILE A 114 -9.22 -0.99 -4.31
N THR A 115 -8.67 -1.77 -3.39
CA THR A 115 -7.40 -2.48 -3.61
C THR A 115 -7.57 -3.91 -3.13
N ASP A 116 -6.58 -4.76 -3.36
CA ASP A 116 -6.57 -6.12 -2.84
C ASP A 116 -5.22 -6.46 -2.20
N ASN A 117 -5.21 -7.52 -1.42
CA ASN A 117 -4.03 -7.95 -0.68
C ASN A 117 -3.11 -8.91 -1.47
N GLY A 118 -3.35 -9.11 -2.77
CA GLY A 118 -2.65 -10.11 -3.59
C GLY A 118 -2.92 -11.57 -3.17
N ALA A 119 -3.84 -11.81 -2.24
CA ALA A 119 -4.16 -13.11 -1.65
C ALA A 119 -5.67 -13.40 -1.62
N GLY A 120 -6.43 -12.76 -2.51
CA GLY A 120 -7.86 -13.04 -2.72
C GLY A 120 -8.82 -12.25 -1.84
N SER A 121 -8.35 -11.17 -1.19
CA SER A 121 -9.21 -10.26 -0.41
C SER A 121 -9.15 -8.84 -0.98
N ALA A 122 -10.26 -8.39 -1.56
CA ALA A 122 -10.45 -7.01 -2.01
C ALA A 122 -11.14 -6.17 -0.94
N PHE A 123 -10.64 -4.97 -0.68
CA PHE A 123 -11.11 -4.10 0.40
C PHE A 123 -11.10 -2.62 0.01
N ILE A 124 -11.84 -1.83 0.77
CA ILE A 124 -12.00 -0.39 0.52
C ILE A 124 -10.72 0.35 0.95
N LYS A 125 -10.00 0.94 0.00
CA LYS A 125 -8.78 1.73 0.24
C LYS A 125 -9.11 3.19 0.57
N ARG A 126 -10.04 3.80 -0.16
CA ARG A 126 -10.48 5.19 0.09
C ARG A 126 -11.99 5.32 -0.10
N ILE A 127 -12.58 6.28 0.61
CA ILE A 127 -13.95 6.75 0.41
C ILE A 127 -13.83 8.26 0.16
N TYR A 128 -14.32 8.72 -0.98
CA TYR A 128 -14.24 10.14 -1.34
C TYR A 128 -15.31 10.92 -0.58
N PRO A 129 -14.99 12.11 -0.02
CA PRO A 129 -15.99 12.97 0.63
C PRO A 129 -17.20 13.25 -0.28
N ASP A 130 -18.36 13.48 0.33
CA ASP A 130 -19.63 13.82 -0.35
C ASP A 130 -20.18 12.80 -1.37
N SER A 131 -19.50 11.66 -1.53
CA SER A 131 -19.89 10.57 -2.41
C SER A 131 -21.12 9.79 -1.92
N ILE A 132 -21.61 8.87 -2.77
CA ILE A 132 -22.69 7.95 -2.42
C ILE A 132 -22.28 7.14 -1.20
N LEU A 133 -21.11 6.49 -1.22
CA LEU A 133 -20.68 5.64 -0.10
C LEU A 133 -20.26 6.41 1.15
N ALA A 134 -19.81 7.65 1.03
CA ALA A 134 -19.53 8.49 2.20
C ALA A 134 -20.77 8.75 3.07
N LYS A 135 -21.98 8.66 2.49
CA LYS A 135 -23.26 8.86 3.18
C LYS A 135 -23.78 7.58 3.84
N ILE A 136 -23.10 6.44 3.68
CA ILE A 136 -23.55 5.14 4.17
C ILE A 136 -22.74 4.76 5.41
N PRO A 137 -23.34 4.84 6.62
CA PRO A 137 -22.60 4.71 7.88
C PRO A 137 -22.00 3.32 8.12
N GLN A 138 -22.53 2.28 7.45
CA GLN A 138 -22.02 0.91 7.54
C GLN A 138 -20.71 0.71 6.77
N VAL A 139 -20.39 1.59 5.81
CA VAL A 139 -19.22 1.47 4.94
C VAL A 139 -18.05 2.24 5.54
N SER A 140 -16.88 1.63 5.58
CA SER A 140 -15.67 2.22 6.16
C SER A 140 -14.42 1.82 5.38
N VAL A 141 -13.41 2.69 5.42
CA VAL A 141 -12.07 2.36 4.91
C VAL A 141 -11.53 1.13 5.66
N GLY A 142 -10.95 0.20 4.91
CA GLY A 142 -10.44 -1.08 5.39
C GLY A 142 -11.47 -2.22 5.41
N ASP A 143 -12.73 -1.97 5.04
CA ASP A 143 -13.71 -3.04 4.95
C ASP A 143 -13.39 -4.02 3.82
N LEU A 144 -13.38 -5.30 4.14
CA LEU A 144 -13.37 -6.40 3.17
C LEU A 144 -14.71 -6.42 2.42
N ILE A 145 -14.68 -6.55 1.10
CA ILE A 145 -15.88 -6.72 0.28
C ILE A 145 -16.11 -8.23 0.08
N GLU A 146 -17.09 -8.79 0.78
CA GLU A 146 -17.38 -10.23 0.73
C GLU A 146 -18.34 -10.58 -0.42
N GLU A 147 -19.42 -9.80 -0.60
CA GLU A 147 -20.42 -10.04 -1.64
C GLU A 147 -21.01 -8.74 -2.19
N ILE A 148 -21.37 -8.76 -3.48
CA ILE A 148 -22.18 -7.72 -4.14
C ILE A 148 -23.43 -8.41 -4.70
N ASN A 149 -24.61 -8.00 -4.26
CA ASN A 149 -25.89 -8.63 -4.65
C ASN A 149 -25.90 -10.16 -4.45
N GLY A 150 -25.25 -10.65 -3.39
CA GLY A 150 -25.13 -12.08 -3.09
C GLY A 150 -24.11 -12.84 -3.94
N VAL A 151 -23.44 -12.18 -4.89
CA VAL A 151 -22.32 -12.76 -5.64
C VAL A 151 -21.05 -12.59 -4.81
N SER A 152 -20.36 -13.70 -4.52
CA SER A 152 -19.09 -13.68 -3.77
C SER A 152 -18.00 -12.92 -4.51
N MET A 153 -17.30 -12.06 -3.77
CA MET A 153 -16.12 -11.30 -4.20
C MET A 153 -14.82 -11.86 -3.63
N LEU A 154 -14.89 -12.87 -2.76
CA LEU A 154 -13.69 -13.55 -2.25
C LEU A 154 -12.96 -14.27 -3.39
N ASN A 155 -11.63 -14.22 -3.34
CA ASN A 155 -10.71 -14.72 -4.38
C ASN A 155 -10.75 -13.97 -5.72
N LYS A 156 -11.47 -12.85 -5.81
CA LYS A 156 -11.43 -11.96 -6.97
C LYS A 156 -10.40 -10.85 -6.78
N ARG A 157 -9.90 -10.28 -7.89
CA ARG A 157 -9.03 -9.10 -7.86
C ARG A 157 -9.86 -7.83 -7.62
N HIS A 158 -9.23 -6.77 -7.16
CA HIS A 158 -9.89 -5.47 -6.98
C HIS A 158 -10.56 -4.96 -8.27
N SER A 159 -10.00 -5.27 -9.45
CA SER A 159 -10.55 -4.95 -10.76
C SER A 159 -11.89 -5.62 -11.01
N ASP A 160 -12.01 -6.93 -10.73
CA ASP A 160 -13.27 -7.68 -10.87
C ASP A 160 -14.37 -7.12 -9.96
N VAL A 161 -14.01 -6.76 -8.73
CA VAL A 161 -14.93 -6.15 -7.75
C VAL A 161 -15.37 -4.77 -8.23
N ALA A 162 -14.43 -3.95 -8.72
CA ALA A 162 -14.74 -2.65 -9.29
C ALA A 162 -15.66 -2.76 -10.52
N ASN A 163 -15.42 -3.72 -11.41
CA ASN A 163 -16.24 -3.97 -12.59
C ASN A 163 -17.65 -4.41 -12.19
N THR A 164 -17.78 -5.32 -11.22
CA THR A 164 -19.09 -5.74 -10.70
C THR A 164 -19.89 -4.54 -10.15
N LEU A 165 -19.25 -3.59 -9.45
CA LEU A 165 -19.91 -2.37 -8.98
C LEU A 165 -20.27 -1.39 -10.10
N LYS A 166 -19.43 -1.30 -11.15
CA LYS A 166 -19.68 -0.48 -12.33
C LYS A 166 -20.91 -0.97 -13.10
N GLU A 167 -21.07 -2.29 -13.24
CA GLU A 167 -22.19 -2.94 -13.95
C GLU A 167 -23.56 -2.75 -13.29
N VAL A 168 -23.61 -2.44 -11.98
CA VAL A 168 -24.88 -2.11 -11.32
C VAL A 168 -25.54 -0.92 -12.04
N PRO A 169 -26.80 -1.01 -12.49
CA PRO A 169 -27.47 0.09 -13.18
C PRO A 169 -27.64 1.33 -12.29
N VAL A 170 -27.42 2.51 -12.86
CA VAL A 170 -27.78 3.78 -12.20
C VAL A 170 -29.31 3.85 -12.04
N GLY A 171 -29.77 4.32 -10.88
CA GLY A 171 -31.18 4.32 -10.47
C GLY A 171 -31.64 3.02 -9.81
N SER A 172 -30.77 2.02 -9.67
CA SER A 172 -31.08 0.77 -8.97
C SER A 172 -30.46 0.73 -7.56
N LYS A 173 -30.97 -0.18 -6.74
CA LYS A 173 -30.38 -0.51 -5.45
C LYS A 173 -29.56 -1.79 -5.54
N PHE A 174 -28.49 -1.87 -4.77
CA PHE A 174 -27.67 -3.06 -4.62
C PHE A 174 -27.27 -3.26 -3.16
N VAL A 175 -26.90 -4.48 -2.80
CA VAL A 175 -26.50 -4.85 -1.44
C VAL A 175 -25.02 -5.18 -1.43
N LEU A 176 -24.30 -4.58 -0.49
CA LEU A 176 -22.94 -4.91 -0.13
C LEU A 176 -22.93 -5.74 1.15
N LYS A 177 -22.29 -6.89 1.11
CA LYS A 177 -21.87 -7.61 2.32
C LYS A 177 -20.39 -7.33 2.54
N LEU A 178 -20.09 -6.73 3.68
CA LEU A 178 -18.75 -6.28 4.04
C LEU A 178 -18.31 -6.99 5.32
N ALA A 179 -17.01 -7.08 5.57
CA ALA A 179 -16.49 -7.39 6.89
C ALA A 179 -15.56 -6.27 7.37
N ALA A 180 -15.84 -5.71 8.54
CA ALA A 180 -14.91 -4.80 9.19
C ALA A 180 -13.63 -5.54 9.56
N VAL A 181 -12.52 -4.83 9.71
CA VAL A 181 -11.33 -5.39 10.39
C VAL A 181 -11.46 -5.25 11.91
N LYS A 182 -10.94 -6.23 12.65
CA LYS A 182 -10.90 -6.19 14.13
C LYS A 182 -10.10 -4.97 14.59
N ARG A 183 -10.60 -4.29 15.62
CA ARG A 183 -9.97 -3.09 16.21
C ARG A 183 -9.62 -3.35 17.67
N GLN A 184 -8.57 -2.67 18.15
CA GLN A 184 -8.15 -2.74 19.55
C GLN A 184 -9.28 -2.22 20.46
N GLY A 185 -9.72 -3.05 21.41
CA GLY A 185 -10.79 -2.71 22.37
C GLY A 185 -12.23 -3.00 21.92
N GLY A 186 -12.44 -3.80 20.87
CA GLY A 186 -13.76 -4.05 20.28
C GLY A 186 -14.29 -5.48 20.47
N ASP A 187 -14.42 -5.94 21.70
CA ASP A 187 -15.31 -7.06 22.08
C ASP A 187 -16.25 -6.60 23.22
N GLU A 188 -16.86 -5.42 23.07
CA GLU A 188 -17.99 -5.01 23.90
C GLU A 188 -19.12 -4.46 23.01
N LYS A 189 -20.24 -5.20 23.08
CA LYS A 189 -21.57 -4.99 22.50
C LYS A 189 -21.98 -3.52 22.35
N HIS A 190 -22.53 -3.19 21.17
CA HIS A 190 -23.53 -2.14 20.90
C HIS A 190 -23.61 -0.98 21.91
N ALA A 191 -23.09 0.19 21.52
CA ALA A 191 -23.55 1.47 22.06
C ALA A 191 -23.68 2.51 20.93
N THR A 192 -24.90 3.02 20.79
CA THR A 192 -25.34 4.08 19.88
C THR A 192 -24.58 5.41 20.07
N PRO A 193 -24.48 6.27 19.05
CA PRO A 193 -23.69 7.50 19.11
C PRO A 193 -24.46 8.60 19.85
N ALA A 194 -24.27 8.69 21.16
CA ALA A 194 -24.70 9.82 21.98
C ALA A 194 -23.79 10.00 23.20
N ALA A 195 -22.46 10.00 23.03
CA ALA A 195 -21.54 10.26 24.14
C ALA A 195 -20.13 10.74 23.72
N ALA A 196 -19.93 11.29 22.53
CA ALA A 196 -18.63 11.82 22.08
C ALA A 196 -18.58 13.36 22.09
N ALA A 197 -19.17 13.98 23.12
CA ALA A 197 -19.13 15.43 23.34
C ALA A 197 -18.72 15.74 24.79
N ALA A 198 -17.64 15.12 25.28
CA ALA A 198 -17.03 15.46 26.57
C ALA A 198 -15.62 14.86 26.70
N ALA A 199 -14.68 15.24 25.84
CA ALA A 199 -13.25 14.91 26.05
C ALA A 199 -12.27 15.94 25.48
N ALA A 200 -12.71 17.19 25.33
CA ALA A 200 -11.85 18.32 24.95
C ALA A 200 -11.56 19.19 26.19
N ALA A 201 -10.72 18.72 27.10
CA ALA A 201 -10.03 19.56 28.09
C ALA A 201 -9.00 18.73 28.87
N ALA A 202 -7.73 18.78 28.44
CA ALA A 202 -6.52 18.81 29.28
C ALA A 202 -5.29 18.30 28.50
N ALA A 203 -4.57 19.21 27.85
CA ALA A 203 -3.19 18.99 27.45
C ALA A 203 -2.38 20.23 27.85
N PRO A 204 -1.30 20.12 28.65
CA PRO A 204 -0.43 21.24 28.96
C PRO A 204 0.59 21.47 27.85
N ALA A 205 0.86 22.75 27.58
CA ALA A 205 1.74 23.26 26.55
C ALA A 205 3.23 23.00 26.84
N VAL A 206 3.98 22.62 25.80
CA VAL A 206 5.46 22.66 25.79
C VAL A 206 5.92 23.46 24.56
N LYS A 207 6.80 24.42 24.85
CA LYS A 207 7.35 25.47 23.97
C LYS A 207 8.39 24.90 22.98
N PRO A 208 8.48 25.39 21.73
CA PRO A 208 9.44 24.89 20.75
C PRO A 208 10.83 25.54 20.94
N PRO A 209 11.94 24.85 20.61
CA PRO A 209 13.24 25.49 20.40
C PRO A 209 13.45 25.90 18.93
N ALA A 210 14.10 27.06 18.81
CA ALA A 210 14.58 27.84 17.68
C ALA A 210 14.96 27.12 16.37
N GLU A 211 14.57 27.77 15.27
CA GLU A 211 15.10 27.63 13.92
C GLU A 211 16.57 28.06 13.85
N GLU A 212 17.42 27.21 13.26
CA GLU A 212 18.78 27.56 12.86
C GLU A 212 18.91 27.37 11.34
N LYS A 213 19.18 28.47 10.65
CA LYS A 213 19.33 28.56 9.20
C LYS A 213 20.73 28.09 8.78
N PRO A 214 20.87 27.19 7.79
CA PRO A 214 22.13 27.03 7.07
C PRO A 214 22.12 27.86 5.78
N ALA A 215 23.25 28.52 5.54
CA ALA A 215 23.57 29.29 4.36
C ALA A 215 23.77 28.41 3.11
N ALA A 216 23.50 28.98 1.93
CA ALA A 216 23.97 28.44 0.65
C ALA A 216 25.50 28.47 0.58
N PRO A 217 26.14 27.52 -0.13
CA PRO A 217 26.72 27.91 -1.41
C PRO A 217 26.69 26.85 -2.53
N SER A 218 26.60 27.40 -3.75
CA SER A 218 27.30 27.02 -4.99
C SER A 218 27.02 25.69 -5.71
N THR A 219 26.37 25.88 -6.85
CA THR A 219 26.39 25.15 -8.13
C THR A 219 27.61 24.25 -8.38
N GLN A 220 27.37 22.93 -8.47
CA GLN A 220 28.08 22.03 -9.36
C GLN A 220 27.09 21.01 -9.95
N ASN A 221 27.17 20.84 -11.27
CA ASN A 221 26.27 20.06 -12.12
C ASN A 221 26.23 18.57 -11.72
N PHE A 222 25.02 18.04 -11.53
CA PHE A 222 24.70 16.61 -11.62
C PHE A 222 23.34 16.47 -12.32
N SER A 223 23.36 16.50 -13.65
CA SER A 223 22.20 16.24 -14.49
C SER A 223 21.99 14.73 -14.66
N ASP A 224 20.73 14.35 -14.88
CA ASP A 224 20.21 13.09 -15.46
C ASP A 224 19.74 11.98 -14.50
N ALA A 225 20.42 11.66 -13.39
CA ALA A 225 19.95 10.57 -12.50
C ALA A 225 18.75 10.94 -11.61
N ASN A 226 18.64 12.23 -11.22
CA ASN A 226 17.65 12.68 -10.26
C ASN A 226 16.24 12.87 -10.86
N ASN A 227 16.14 12.96 -12.20
CA ASN A 227 14.86 13.13 -12.89
C ASN A 227 14.18 11.77 -13.15
N SER A 228 14.96 10.74 -13.49
CA SER A 228 14.43 9.39 -13.75
C SER A 228 13.73 8.77 -12.52
N ALA A 229 14.33 8.90 -11.33
CA ALA A 229 13.71 8.40 -10.10
C ALA A 229 12.42 9.18 -9.72
N ALA A 230 12.38 10.48 -10.02
CA ALA A 230 11.21 11.31 -9.79
C ALA A 230 10.07 11.00 -10.79
N ILE A 231 10.41 10.73 -12.05
CA ILE A 231 9.45 10.27 -13.08
C ILE A 231 8.90 8.90 -12.70
N ALA A 232 9.75 7.94 -12.33
CA ALA A 232 9.33 6.62 -11.86
C ALA A 232 8.35 6.71 -10.69
N THR A 233 8.65 7.56 -9.69
CA THR A 233 7.75 7.78 -8.56
C THR A 233 6.38 8.33 -9.00
N LYS A 234 6.35 9.27 -9.96
CA LYS A 234 5.08 9.84 -10.46
C LYS A 234 4.28 8.85 -11.30
N VAL A 235 4.94 8.03 -12.12
CA VAL A 235 4.29 6.96 -12.88
C VAL A 235 3.75 5.90 -11.92
N GLU A 236 4.52 5.53 -10.89
CA GLU A 236 4.04 4.69 -9.79
C GLU A 236 2.83 5.28 -9.08
N ASP A 237 2.81 6.60 -8.83
CA ASP A 237 1.67 7.29 -8.20
C ASP A 237 0.43 7.29 -9.13
N LEU A 238 0.61 7.44 -10.45
CA LEU A 238 -0.45 7.30 -11.44
C LEU A 238 -0.99 5.86 -11.47
N LEU A 239 -0.10 4.86 -11.49
CA LEU A 239 -0.45 3.44 -11.41
C LEU A 239 -1.16 3.11 -10.10
N GLU A 240 -0.73 3.70 -8.98
CA GLU A 240 -1.40 3.57 -7.69
C GLU A 240 -2.79 4.23 -7.71
N SER A 241 -2.93 5.36 -8.38
CA SER A 241 -4.21 6.06 -8.57
C SER A 241 -5.17 5.22 -9.43
N PHE A 242 -4.66 4.62 -10.50
CA PHE A 242 -5.47 3.90 -11.49
C PHE A 242 -5.76 2.44 -11.10
N MET A 243 -4.74 1.69 -10.71
CA MET A 243 -4.84 0.27 -10.37
C MET A 243 -4.88 0.00 -8.86
N GLY A 244 -4.61 0.98 -8.01
CA GLY A 244 -4.60 0.78 -6.56
C GLY A 244 -3.38 0.04 -6.02
N ILE A 245 -2.46 -0.36 -6.90
CA ILE A 245 -1.17 -1.01 -6.59
C ILE A 245 -0.02 -0.12 -7.04
N ARG A 246 1.07 -0.15 -6.28
CA ARG A 246 2.29 0.58 -6.61
C ARG A 246 3.30 -0.43 -7.13
N ASP A 247 3.42 -0.51 -8.44
CA ASP A 247 4.22 -1.51 -9.15
C ASP A 247 5.39 -0.83 -9.86
N GLY A 248 6.58 -0.93 -9.26
CA GLY A 248 7.78 -0.31 -9.79
C GLY A 248 8.33 -0.99 -11.05
N ASP A 249 8.05 -2.28 -11.23
CA ASP A 249 8.45 -3.02 -12.42
C ASP A 249 7.59 -2.59 -13.62
N LEU A 250 6.27 -2.50 -13.40
CA LEU A 250 5.33 -2.00 -14.40
C LEU A 250 5.53 -0.50 -14.71
N ALA A 251 5.85 0.32 -13.71
CA ALA A 251 6.24 1.71 -13.93
C ALA A 251 7.50 1.82 -14.80
N SER A 252 8.51 0.98 -14.52
CA SER A 252 9.74 0.93 -15.31
C SER A 252 9.47 0.46 -16.75
N GLU A 253 8.57 -0.50 -16.93
CA GLU A 253 8.14 -0.98 -18.24
C GLU A 253 7.41 0.11 -19.04
N MET A 254 6.46 0.84 -18.44
CA MET A 254 5.79 1.97 -19.09
C MET A 254 6.76 3.09 -19.47
N ILE A 255 7.74 3.38 -18.61
CA ILE A 255 8.79 4.36 -18.91
C ILE A 255 9.67 3.88 -20.07
N SER A 256 10.02 2.60 -20.10
CA SER A 256 10.80 2.01 -21.19
C SER A 256 10.04 1.98 -22.51
N LEU A 257 8.71 1.81 -22.49
CA LEU A 257 7.88 1.85 -23.69
C LEU A 257 7.82 3.25 -24.31
N ALA A 258 7.93 4.29 -23.48
CA ALA A 258 7.97 5.67 -23.94
C ALA A 258 9.33 6.09 -24.52
N ASP A 259 10.39 5.33 -24.26
CA ASP A 259 11.75 5.67 -24.66
C ASP A 259 11.89 5.73 -26.20
N GLY A 260 12.39 6.84 -26.71
CA GLY A 260 12.59 7.05 -28.14
C GLY A 260 11.33 7.26 -28.98
N LEU A 261 10.14 7.36 -28.36
CA LEU A 261 8.91 7.71 -29.07
C LEU A 261 8.79 9.22 -29.29
N GLU A 262 8.27 9.63 -30.45
CA GLU A 262 8.06 11.05 -30.77
C GLU A 262 6.60 11.50 -30.56
N ASN A 263 5.67 10.55 -30.41
CA ASN A 263 4.24 10.84 -30.40
C ASN A 263 3.47 9.96 -29.39
N LYS A 264 2.55 10.60 -28.67
CA LYS A 264 1.64 10.00 -27.67
C LYS A 264 0.71 8.93 -28.24
N GLU A 265 0.33 9.02 -29.51
CA GLU A 265 -0.50 8.00 -30.17
C GLU A 265 0.23 6.66 -30.29
N GLN A 266 1.54 6.68 -30.60
CA GLN A 266 2.36 5.47 -30.65
C GLN A 266 2.54 4.86 -29.25
N PHE A 267 2.61 5.71 -28.23
CA PHE A 267 2.69 5.25 -26.85
C PHE A 267 1.41 4.54 -26.41
N ILE A 268 0.23 5.09 -26.72
CA ILE A 268 -1.05 4.45 -26.44
C ILE A 268 -1.10 3.07 -27.11
N ASP A 269 -0.77 2.98 -28.40
CA ASP A 269 -0.77 1.71 -29.14
C ASP A 269 0.18 0.67 -28.49
N LEU A 270 1.39 1.08 -28.10
CA LEU A 270 2.37 0.19 -27.45
C LEU A 270 1.94 -0.24 -26.04
N VAL A 271 1.30 0.63 -25.28
CA VAL A 271 0.71 0.27 -23.98
C VAL A 271 -0.41 -0.75 -24.18
N GLN A 272 -1.26 -0.59 -25.20
CA GLN A 272 -2.29 -1.59 -25.50
C GLN A 272 -1.70 -2.93 -25.97
N GLU A 273 -0.64 -2.89 -26.78
CA GLU A 273 0.00 -4.10 -27.31
C GLU A 273 0.72 -4.91 -26.22
N ASN A 274 1.51 -4.23 -25.39
CA ASN A 274 2.39 -4.90 -24.40
C ASN A 274 1.70 -5.06 -23.04
N LEU A 275 0.82 -4.13 -22.67
CA LEU A 275 0.16 -4.07 -21.37
C LEU A 275 -1.38 -4.17 -21.48
N GLY A 276 -1.91 -4.66 -22.60
CA GLY A 276 -3.35 -4.77 -22.84
C GLY A 276 -4.11 -5.63 -21.82
N ALA A 277 -3.42 -6.52 -21.10
CA ALA A 277 -4.00 -7.28 -19.99
C ALA A 277 -4.47 -6.39 -18.81
N PHE A 278 -3.96 -5.16 -18.71
CA PHE A 278 -4.33 -4.18 -17.69
C PHE A 278 -5.48 -3.25 -18.13
N GLU A 279 -5.86 -3.29 -19.42
CA GLU A 279 -6.97 -2.50 -20.00
C GLU A 279 -6.90 -1.00 -19.65
N PHE A 280 -5.70 -0.40 -19.76
CA PHE A 280 -5.51 1.03 -19.52
C PHE A 280 -6.33 1.89 -20.51
N PRO A 281 -7.14 2.85 -20.06
CA PRO A 281 -7.79 3.83 -20.94
C PRO A 281 -6.75 4.75 -21.60
N ASP A 282 -7.06 5.22 -22.80
CA ASP A 282 -6.17 6.13 -23.54
C ASP A 282 -5.81 7.40 -22.73
N GLU A 283 -6.75 7.95 -21.97
CA GLU A 283 -6.50 9.11 -21.09
C GLU A 283 -5.46 8.81 -20.01
N PHE A 284 -5.45 7.61 -19.45
CA PHE A 284 -4.43 7.22 -18.47
C PHE A 284 -3.04 7.12 -19.14
N SER A 285 -2.97 6.52 -20.32
CA SER A 285 -1.72 6.44 -21.09
C SER A 285 -1.22 7.84 -21.48
N LEU A 286 -2.11 8.79 -21.76
CA LEU A 286 -1.76 10.19 -21.99
C LEU A 286 -1.17 10.86 -20.73
N ASP A 287 -1.78 10.66 -19.56
CA ASP A 287 -1.26 11.20 -18.30
C ASP A 287 0.14 10.66 -17.98
N VAL A 288 0.38 9.36 -18.22
CA VAL A 288 1.71 8.74 -18.07
C VAL A 288 2.71 9.33 -19.07
N TRP A 289 2.32 9.50 -20.33
CA TRP A 289 3.14 10.12 -21.37
C TRP A 289 3.58 11.53 -20.99
N ASP A 290 2.65 12.34 -20.49
CA ASP A 290 2.91 13.71 -20.07
C ASP A 290 3.86 13.75 -18.87
N VAL A 291 3.68 12.85 -17.89
CA VAL A 291 4.61 12.73 -16.75
C VAL A 291 6.03 12.38 -17.19
N ILE A 292 6.20 11.51 -18.19
CA ILE A 292 7.51 11.10 -18.70
C ILE A 292 8.20 12.24 -19.46
N HIS A 293 7.43 13.02 -20.25
CA HIS A 293 7.96 14.09 -21.10
C HIS A 293 7.93 15.49 -20.46
N GLY A 294 7.52 15.59 -19.19
CA GLY A 294 7.50 16.85 -18.45
C GLY A 294 6.31 17.76 -18.77
N GLY A 295 5.25 17.20 -19.35
CA GLY A 295 3.92 17.82 -19.43
C GLY A 295 3.35 17.97 -18.02
N GLU A 296 2.95 19.18 -17.66
CA GLU A 296 2.26 19.47 -16.41
C GLU A 296 0.95 18.69 -16.41
N ALA A 297 0.93 17.53 -15.73
CA ALA A 297 -0.27 16.71 -15.55
C ALA A 297 -1.39 17.63 -15.06
N ALA A 298 -2.35 17.88 -15.93
CA ALA A 298 -3.52 18.67 -15.63
C ALA A 298 -4.33 17.88 -14.59
N LEU A 299 -4.05 18.14 -13.32
CA LEU A 299 -4.84 17.64 -12.21
C LEU A 299 -6.29 18.00 -12.46
N PHE A 300 -7.10 16.98 -12.77
CA PHE A 300 -8.54 17.05 -12.95
C PHE A 300 -9.17 17.88 -11.80
N THR A 301 -9.68 19.06 -12.15
CA THR A 301 -10.69 19.81 -11.37
C THR A 301 -12.07 19.25 -11.59
#